data_AF-A0A8H3LYE1-F1
#
_entry.id   AF-A0A8H3LYE1-F1
#
_cell.length_a   1.000
_cell.length_b   1.000
_cell.length_c   1.000
_cell.angle_alpha   90.00
_cell.angle_beta   90.00
_cell.angle_gamma   90.00
#
_symmetry.space_group_name_H-M   'P 1'
#
loop_
_entity.id
_entity.type
_entity.pdbx_description
1 polymer ?
#
loop_
_entity_poly.entity_id
_entity_poly.type
_entity_poly.pdbx_seq_one_letter_code
_entity_poly.pdbx_strand_id
1 'polypeptide(L)'
;MMLSLNCLILGQAFEKSLTENIGEIYKDDDGIVIKFSKFTISNFKEKLFCREEVKVIFQNTGEMDLWKVDGKKVEEEKDNLKEFTVDDIKDKLGGVMMAGRNKLKSYFGKISEEEEEDIHVFIVSTPTGPSQQGVPRVEDILEFVLKDAIPLTSQTHTV
;
A
#
# COMPACT_ATOMS: atom_id res chain seq x y z
N MET A 1 -18.07 -1.47 15.37
CA MET A 1 -16.84 -1.76 14.60
C MET A 1 -16.49 -3.21 14.87
N MET A 2 -16.22 -4.03 13.84
CA MET A 2 -15.85 -5.45 14.01
C MET A 2 -14.34 -5.66 13.96
N LEU A 3 -13.65 -4.85 13.17
CA LEU A 3 -12.21 -4.92 13.00
C LEU A 3 -11.68 -3.54 12.61
N SER A 4 -10.51 -3.20 13.10
CA SER A 4 -9.71 -2.06 12.65
C SER A 4 -8.37 -2.61 12.18
N LEU A 5 -7.94 -2.29 10.97
CA LEU A 5 -6.68 -2.76 10.40
C LEU A 5 -5.83 -1.57 9.97
N ASN A 6 -4.65 -1.42 10.56
CA ASN A 6 -3.67 -0.47 10.06
C ASN A 6 -2.93 -1.09 8.87
N CYS A 7 -2.85 -0.31 7.80
CA CYS A 7 -2.29 -0.71 6.53
C CYS A 7 -1.15 0.24 6.15
N LEU A 8 -0.14 -0.25 5.46
CA LEU A 8 0.95 0.56 4.91
C LEU A 8 1.17 0.23 3.44
N ILE A 9 1.32 1.25 2.62
CA ILE A 9 1.66 1.08 1.21
C ILE A 9 3.17 0.84 1.10
N LEU A 10 3.57 -0.19 0.35
CA LEU A 10 4.99 -0.50 0.15
C LEU A 10 5.76 0.70 -0.41
N GLY A 11 6.91 1.00 0.18
CA GLY A 11 7.74 2.16 -0.16
C GLY A 11 7.39 3.43 0.61
N GLN A 12 6.42 3.39 1.53
CA GLN A 12 6.13 4.49 2.45
C GLN A 12 6.76 4.27 3.83
N ALA A 13 6.96 5.37 4.55
CA ALA A 13 7.44 5.36 5.93
C ALA A 13 6.32 4.96 6.91
N PHE A 14 6.69 4.44 8.07
CA PHE A 14 5.79 3.90 9.09
C PHE A 14 4.63 4.85 9.47
N GLU A 15 4.91 6.16 9.59
CA GLU A 15 3.96 7.19 9.99
C GLU A 15 2.90 7.50 8.93
N LYS A 16 3.06 6.95 7.72
CA LYS A 16 2.07 7.04 6.63
C LYS A 16 1.08 5.89 6.65
N SER A 17 1.08 5.06 7.69
CA SER A 17 0.06 4.04 7.88
C SER A 17 -1.34 4.65 7.91
N LEU A 18 -2.29 3.92 7.36
CA LEU A 18 -3.70 4.28 7.29
C LEU A 18 -4.54 3.23 8.01
N THR A 19 -5.59 3.67 8.70
CA THR A 19 -6.49 2.76 9.39
C THR A 19 -7.75 2.50 8.57
N GLU A 20 -8.07 1.23 8.34
CA GLU A 20 -9.34 0.80 7.78
C GLU A 20 -10.26 0.15 8.81
N ASN A 21 -11.39 0.81 9.02
CA ASN A 21 -12.45 0.31 9.88
C ASN A 21 -13.42 -0.58 9.08
N ILE A 22 -13.61 -1.81 9.56
CA ILE A 22 -14.56 -2.77 9.02
C ILE A 22 -15.70 -2.96 10.02
N GLY A 23 -16.92 -2.65 9.56
CA GLY A 23 -18.15 -2.82 10.33
C GLY A 23 -18.71 -4.23 10.27
N GLU A 24 -19.85 -4.44 10.93
CA GLU A 24 -20.63 -5.69 10.81
C GLU A 24 -21.17 -5.91 9.39
N ILE A 25 -21.41 -4.81 8.69
CA ILE A 25 -21.96 -4.75 7.36
C ILE A 25 -21.06 -3.85 6.50
N TYR A 26 -20.75 -4.32 5.30
CA TYR A 26 -20.20 -3.54 4.21
C TYR A 26 -21.25 -3.43 3.11
N LYS A 27 -21.33 -2.26 2.48
CA LYS A 27 -22.16 -2.01 1.31
C LYS A 27 -21.22 -1.56 0.20
N ASP A 28 -21.20 -2.29 -0.91
CA ASP A 28 -20.41 -1.90 -2.09
C ASP A 28 -21.13 -0.80 -2.88
N ASP A 29 -20.48 -0.35 -3.96
CA ASP A 29 -20.96 0.74 -4.81
C ASP A 29 -22.26 0.37 -5.57
N ASP A 30 -22.48 -0.92 -5.83
CA ASP A 30 -23.73 -1.46 -6.41
C ASP A 30 -24.86 -1.58 -5.37
N GLY A 31 -24.55 -1.30 -4.11
CA GLY A 31 -25.46 -1.33 -2.99
C GLY A 31 -25.73 -2.72 -2.42
N ILE A 32 -24.93 -3.72 -2.77
CA ILE A 32 -24.99 -5.08 -2.24
C ILE A 32 -24.48 -5.06 -0.80
N VAL A 33 -25.27 -5.69 0.07
CA VAL A 33 -25.00 -5.74 1.51
C VAL A 33 -24.25 -7.03 1.86
N ILE A 34 -23.00 -6.90 2.31
CA ILE A 34 -22.11 -8.00 2.68
C ILE A 34 -21.89 -7.98 4.19
N LYS A 35 -22.23 -9.08 4.86
CA LYS A 35 -21.94 -9.27 6.29
C LYS A 35 -20.45 -9.54 6.50
N PHE A 36 -19.87 -9.09 7.61
CA PHE A 36 -18.47 -9.33 7.98
C PHE A 36 -18.07 -10.81 7.88
N SER A 37 -18.95 -11.73 8.28
CA SER A 37 -18.70 -13.18 8.20
C SER A 37 -18.51 -13.74 6.79
N LYS A 38 -18.91 -12.98 5.76
CA LYS A 38 -18.75 -13.24 4.33
C LYS A 38 -17.80 -12.27 3.63
N PHE A 39 -17.34 -11.22 4.31
CA PHE A 39 -16.46 -10.20 3.74
C PHE A 39 -15.12 -10.81 3.33
N THR A 40 -14.75 -10.63 2.06
CA THR A 40 -13.57 -11.25 1.44
C THR A 40 -12.40 -10.28 1.32
N ILE A 41 -11.22 -10.81 0.97
CA ILE A 41 -10.06 -10.00 0.64
C ILE A 41 -10.32 -9.15 -0.61
N SER A 42 -11.07 -9.65 -1.61
CA SER A 42 -11.49 -8.83 -2.76
C SER A 42 -12.32 -7.62 -2.34
N ASN A 43 -13.28 -7.79 -1.41
CA ASN A 43 -14.05 -6.65 -0.90
C ASN A 43 -13.19 -5.68 -0.08
N PHE A 44 -12.17 -6.20 0.60
CA PHE A 44 -11.21 -5.35 1.30
C PHE A 44 -10.37 -4.53 0.30
N LYS A 45 -9.93 -5.16 -0.80
CA LYS A 45 -9.24 -4.46 -1.89
C LYS A 45 -10.12 -3.35 -2.48
N GLU A 46 -11.38 -3.63 -2.80
CA GLU A 46 -12.34 -2.62 -3.28
C GLU A 46 -12.46 -1.44 -2.31
N LYS A 47 -12.67 -1.73 -1.01
CA LYS A 47 -12.78 -0.71 0.03
C LYS A 47 -11.52 0.17 0.13
N LEU A 48 -10.33 -0.44 0.13
CA LEU A 48 -9.05 0.27 0.15
C LEU A 48 -8.88 1.13 -1.11
N PHE A 49 -9.23 0.58 -2.28
CA PHE A 49 -9.14 1.31 -3.53
C PHE A 49 -10.10 2.50 -3.59
N CYS A 50 -11.15 2.56 -2.76
CA CYS A 50 -11.98 3.76 -2.65
C CYS A 50 -11.29 4.93 -1.92
N ARG A 51 -10.18 4.71 -1.22
CA ARG A 51 -9.38 5.78 -0.58
C ARG A 51 -8.59 6.55 -1.63
N GLU A 52 -8.68 7.88 -1.59
CA GLU A 52 -8.01 8.75 -2.56
C GLU A 52 -6.48 8.54 -2.57
N GLU A 53 -5.87 8.40 -1.40
CA GLU A 53 -4.42 8.15 -1.25
C GLU A 53 -3.99 6.85 -1.96
N VAL A 54 -4.82 5.80 -1.91
CA VAL A 54 -4.57 4.53 -2.60
C VAL A 54 -4.83 4.70 -4.12
N LYS A 55 -5.92 5.34 -4.53
CA LYS A 55 -6.22 5.56 -5.96
C LYS A 55 -5.08 6.26 -6.69
N VAL A 56 -4.55 7.31 -6.08
CA VAL A 56 -3.47 8.13 -6.65
C VAL A 56 -2.20 7.29 -6.83
N ILE A 57 -1.79 6.51 -5.83
CA ILE A 57 -0.56 5.71 -5.89
C ILE A 57 -0.69 4.56 -6.89
N PHE A 58 -1.88 3.96 -6.99
CA PHE A 58 -2.14 2.81 -7.85
C PHE A 58 -2.71 3.20 -9.22
N GLN A 59 -2.61 4.48 -9.60
CA GLN A 59 -2.96 5.02 -10.93
C GLN A 59 -4.33 4.56 -11.46
N ASN A 60 -5.30 4.38 -10.57
CA ASN A 60 -6.63 3.84 -10.89
C ASN A 60 -6.68 2.45 -11.55
N THR A 61 -5.62 1.63 -11.50
CA THR A 61 -5.69 0.25 -12.02
C THR A 61 -6.52 -0.65 -11.10
N GLY A 62 -6.55 -0.33 -9.80
CA GLY A 62 -7.19 -1.18 -8.78
C GLY A 62 -6.42 -2.47 -8.51
N GLU A 63 -5.29 -2.67 -9.17
CA GLU A 63 -4.49 -3.88 -9.07
C GLU A 63 -3.49 -3.76 -7.94
N MET A 64 -3.81 -4.42 -6.84
CA MET A 64 -2.96 -4.48 -5.67
C MET A 64 -3.03 -5.83 -5.00
N ASP A 65 -1.91 -6.27 -4.43
CA ASP A 65 -1.83 -7.40 -3.53
C ASP A 65 -1.73 -6.93 -2.09
N LEU A 66 -2.33 -7.73 -1.22
CA LEU A 66 -2.36 -7.46 0.20
C LEU A 66 -1.59 -8.56 0.93
N TRP A 67 -0.71 -8.16 1.82
CA TRP A 67 0.12 -9.06 2.61
C TRP A 67 -0.21 -8.88 4.08
N LYS A 68 -0.61 -9.94 4.77
CA LYS A 68 -0.68 -9.93 6.24
C LYS A 68 0.75 -10.01 6.78
N VAL A 69 1.09 -9.19 7.75
CA VAL A 69 2.41 -9.20 8.41
C VAL A 69 2.28 -9.48 9.92
N ASP A 70 3.44 -9.62 10.57
CA ASP A 70 3.61 -9.63 12.02
C ASP A 70 3.94 -8.22 12.50
N GLY A 71 3.01 -7.60 13.24
CA GLY A 71 3.08 -6.21 13.66
C GLY A 71 4.32 -5.84 14.45
N LYS A 72 4.75 -6.74 15.35
CA LYS A 72 5.95 -6.53 16.18
C LYS A 72 7.20 -6.40 15.33
N LYS A 73 7.31 -7.21 14.27
CA LYS A 73 8.45 -7.13 13.34
C LYS A 73 8.41 -5.87 12.49
N VAL A 74 7.22 -5.34 12.20
CA VAL A 74 7.10 -4.06 11.51
C VAL A 74 7.63 -2.93 12.40
N GLU A 75 7.30 -2.94 13.70
CA GLU A 75 7.79 -1.95 14.65
C GLU A 75 9.33 -2.02 14.81
N GLU A 76 9.90 -3.22 14.84
CA GLU A 76 11.36 -3.43 14.86
C GLU A 76 12.07 -2.84 13.63
N GLU A 77 11.39 -2.79 12.48
CA GLU A 77 11.92 -2.35 11.19
C GLU A 77 11.42 -0.96 10.76
N LYS A 78 10.75 -0.21 11.65
CA LYS A 78 10.00 1.01 11.29
C LYS A 78 10.79 2.05 10.51
N ASP A 79 12.08 2.21 10.84
CA ASP A 79 12.97 3.19 10.22
C ASP A 79 13.44 2.76 8.81
N ASN A 80 13.27 1.47 8.46
CA ASN A 80 13.75 0.88 7.21
C ASN A 80 12.61 0.64 6.20
N LEU A 81 11.34 0.70 6.61
CA LEU A 81 10.17 0.27 5.80
C LEU A 81 10.05 0.96 4.44
N LYS A 82 10.55 2.20 4.33
CA LYS A 82 10.51 2.97 3.07
C LYS A 82 11.33 2.31 1.96
N GLU A 83 12.34 1.52 2.31
CA GLU A 83 13.23 0.84 1.36
C GLU A 83 12.85 -0.63 1.11
N PHE A 84 11.79 -1.11 1.77
CA PHE A 84 11.41 -2.51 1.69
C PHE A 84 10.96 -2.92 0.28
N THR A 85 11.27 -4.15 -0.07
CA THR A 85 10.76 -4.86 -1.23
C THR A 85 9.69 -5.87 -0.83
N VAL A 86 9.07 -6.52 -1.81
CA VAL A 86 8.14 -7.65 -1.55
C VAL A 86 8.84 -8.81 -0.83
N ASP A 87 10.10 -9.06 -1.16
CA ASP A 87 10.88 -10.11 -0.50
C ASP A 87 11.15 -9.76 0.97
N ASP A 88 11.41 -8.48 1.29
CA ASP A 88 11.55 -8.04 2.68
C ASP A 88 10.25 -8.22 3.48
N ILE A 89 9.08 -7.93 2.89
CA ILE A 89 7.79 -8.19 3.54
C ILE A 89 7.68 -9.67 3.92
N LYS A 90 8.04 -10.57 3.00
CA LYS A 90 7.95 -12.00 3.22
C LYS A 90 8.96 -12.48 4.27
N ASP A 91 10.22 -12.13 4.09
CA ASP A 91 11.32 -12.75 4.81
C ASP A 91 11.57 -12.09 6.17
N LYS A 92 11.39 -10.76 6.27
CA LYS A 92 11.60 -10.00 7.51
C LYS A 92 10.31 -9.86 8.32
N LEU A 93 9.19 -9.53 7.67
CA LEU A 93 7.93 -9.23 8.37
C LEU A 93 7.01 -10.44 8.54
N GLY A 94 7.44 -11.64 8.10
CA GLY A 94 6.61 -12.85 8.14
C GLY A 94 5.40 -12.76 7.22
N GLY A 95 5.54 -12.05 6.10
CA GLY A 95 4.47 -11.73 5.17
C GLY A 95 3.77 -12.96 4.61
N VAL A 96 2.44 -12.96 4.68
CA VAL A 96 1.56 -13.95 4.03
C VAL A 96 0.65 -13.24 3.03
N MET A 97 0.84 -13.54 1.75
CA MET A 97 -0.01 -13.02 0.67
C MET A 97 -1.47 -13.46 0.87
N MET A 98 -2.39 -12.51 0.79
CA MET A 98 -3.81 -12.72 1.02
C MET A 98 -4.56 -12.98 -0.29
N ALA A 99 -5.16 -14.16 -0.43
CA ALA A 99 -5.88 -14.54 -1.64
C ALA A 99 -7.28 -13.90 -1.67
N GLY A 100 -7.64 -13.28 -2.80
CA GLY A 100 -8.88 -12.50 -2.96
C GLY A 100 -10.17 -13.22 -2.52
N ARG A 101 -10.32 -14.50 -2.88
CA ARG A 101 -11.49 -15.33 -2.56
C ARG A 101 -11.63 -15.68 -1.07
N ASN A 102 -10.55 -15.54 -0.30
CA ASN A 102 -10.56 -15.91 1.11
C ASN A 102 -11.30 -14.85 1.92
N LYS A 103 -11.88 -15.28 3.04
CA LYS A 103 -12.56 -14.37 3.96
C LYS A 103 -11.53 -13.57 4.75
N LEU A 104 -11.81 -12.29 5.01
CA LEU A 104 -10.91 -11.45 5.81
C LEU A 104 -10.65 -12.05 7.20
N LYS A 105 -11.70 -12.59 7.84
CA LYS A 105 -11.61 -13.26 9.14
C LYS A 105 -10.73 -14.52 9.15
N SER A 106 -10.38 -15.08 8.00
CA SER A 106 -9.42 -16.21 7.93
C SER A 106 -7.99 -15.76 8.21
N TYR A 107 -7.71 -14.46 8.02
CA TYR A 107 -6.43 -13.84 8.33
C TYR A 107 -6.48 -13.09 9.68
N PHE A 108 -7.63 -12.50 9.99
CA PHE A 108 -7.85 -11.65 11.18
C PHE A 108 -9.07 -12.13 11.97
N GLY A 109 -8.98 -13.33 12.54
CA GLY A 109 -10.10 -13.94 13.27
C GLY A 109 -10.43 -13.23 14.59
N LYS A 110 -9.37 -12.84 15.31
CA LYS A 110 -9.36 -11.91 16.45
C LYS A 110 -8.00 -11.24 16.47
N ILE A 111 -7.98 -9.96 16.79
CA ILE A 111 -6.78 -9.17 17.06
C ILE A 111 -6.82 -8.85 18.54
N SER A 112 -5.71 -9.00 19.25
CA SER A 112 -5.63 -8.61 20.66
C SER A 112 -5.54 -7.09 20.80
N GLU A 113 -5.89 -6.54 21.96
CA GLU A 113 -5.79 -5.09 22.21
C GLU A 113 -4.37 -4.56 21.96
N GLU A 114 -3.34 -5.36 22.31
CA GLU A 114 -1.93 -5.01 22.08
C GLU A 114 -1.57 -4.93 20.59
N GLU A 115 -2.27 -5.68 19.73
CA GLU A 115 -2.02 -5.72 18.29
C GLU A 115 -2.86 -4.66 17.53
N GLU A 116 -3.83 -4.00 18.17
CA GLU A 116 -4.72 -3.05 17.47
C GLU A 116 -3.97 -1.84 16.88
N GLU A 117 -2.84 -1.47 17.49
CA GLU A 117 -1.98 -0.36 17.04
C GLU A 117 -0.97 -0.79 15.97
N ASP A 118 -0.73 -2.10 15.82
CA ASP A 118 0.26 -2.61 14.89
C ASP A 118 -0.11 -2.34 13.43
N ILE A 119 0.89 -2.31 12.55
CA ILE A 119 0.65 -2.44 11.11
C ILE A 119 0.34 -3.90 10.79
N HIS A 120 -0.85 -4.12 10.24
CA HIS A 120 -1.40 -5.46 9.99
C HIS A 120 -1.21 -5.90 8.54
N VAL A 121 -1.26 -4.95 7.62
CA VAL A 121 -1.36 -5.21 6.18
C VAL A 121 -0.40 -4.32 5.39
N PHE A 122 0.37 -4.93 4.51
CA PHE A 122 1.05 -4.21 3.44
C PHE A 122 0.22 -4.22 2.16
N ILE A 123 0.10 -3.06 1.52
CA ILE A 123 -0.55 -2.87 0.22
C ILE A 123 0.55 -2.72 -0.83
N VAL A 124 0.58 -3.65 -1.80
CA VAL A 124 1.63 -3.75 -2.81
C VAL A 124 1.00 -3.58 -4.18
N SER A 125 1.52 -2.67 -5.00
CA SER A 125 1.10 -2.54 -6.41
C SER A 125 1.49 -3.79 -7.18
N THR A 126 0.51 -4.37 -7.88
CA THR A 126 0.78 -5.47 -8.82
C THR A 126 0.87 -4.88 -10.22
N PRO A 127 2.06 -4.83 -10.85
CA PRO A 127 2.14 -4.39 -12.22
C PRO A 127 1.52 -5.46 -13.14
N THR A 128 0.45 -5.12 -13.85
CA THR A 128 0.02 -5.86 -15.04
C THR A 128 0.93 -5.50 -16.21
N GLY A 129 1.96 -6.30 -16.46
CA GLY A 129 2.80 -6.18 -17.66
C GLY A 129 4.28 -6.44 -17.38
N PRO A 130 5.06 -6.85 -18.39
CA PRO A 130 6.42 -7.34 -18.20
C PRO A 130 7.27 -6.29 -17.47
N SER A 131 7.93 -6.75 -16.40
CA SER A 131 8.91 -6.04 -15.57
C SER A 131 9.49 -4.80 -16.25
N GLN A 132 9.04 -3.62 -15.83
CA GLN A 132 9.79 -2.40 -16.09
C GLN A 132 10.96 -2.31 -15.09
N GLN A 133 11.87 -3.28 -15.15
CA GLN A 133 13.20 -3.21 -14.52
C GLN A 133 14.10 -2.16 -15.19
N GLY A 134 13.53 -1.05 -15.64
CA GLY A 134 14.24 0.00 -16.35
C GLY A 134 13.50 1.34 -16.44
N VAL A 135 12.44 1.57 -15.66
CA VAL A 135 11.90 2.93 -15.52
C VAL A 135 12.60 3.59 -14.33
N PRO A 136 13.38 4.65 -14.56
CA PRO A 136 13.98 5.42 -13.48
C PRO A 136 12.87 5.96 -12.57
N ARG A 137 13.14 6.04 -11.26
CA ARG A 137 12.19 6.66 -10.33
C ARG A 137 11.96 8.11 -10.75
N VAL A 138 10.82 8.69 -10.39
CA VAL A 138 10.50 10.09 -10.75
C VAL A 138 11.59 11.05 -10.21
N GLU A 139 12.19 10.72 -9.07
CA GLU A 139 13.35 11.44 -8.55
C GLU A 139 14.58 11.35 -9.48
N ASP A 140 14.84 10.19 -10.08
CA ASP A 140 15.95 9.97 -11.01
C ASP A 140 15.74 10.74 -12.34
N ILE A 141 14.49 10.86 -12.80
CA ILE A 141 14.13 11.64 -13.99
C ILE A 141 14.39 13.14 -13.75
N LEU A 142 14.03 13.65 -12.57
CA LEU A 142 14.20 15.05 -12.24
C LEU A 142 15.69 15.43 -12.18
N GLU A 143 16.52 14.56 -11.61
CA GLU A 143 17.97 14.75 -11.55
C GLU A 143 18.63 14.67 -12.94
N PHE A 144 18.13 13.80 -13.82
CA PHE A 144 18.57 13.71 -15.22
C PHE A 144 18.26 14.99 -16.01
N VAL A 145 17.03 15.51 -15.88
CA VAL A 145 16.59 16.74 -16.57
C VAL A 145 17.34 17.98 -16.07
N LEU A 146 17.68 18.04 -14.78
CA LEU A 146 18.43 19.16 -14.21
C LEU A 146 19.92 19.14 -14.59
N LYS A 147 20.52 17.97 -14.87
CA LYS A 147 21.92 17.86 -15.31
C LYS A 147 22.13 18.35 -16.75
N ASP A 148 21.11 18.22 -17.61
CA ASP A 148 21.18 18.64 -19.02
C ASP A 148 20.68 20.08 -19.27
N ALA A 149 20.19 20.76 -18.24
CA ALA A 149 19.80 22.17 -18.34
C ALA A 149 21.05 23.06 -18.41
N ILE A 150 21.50 23.36 -19.64
CA ILE A 150 22.53 24.37 -19.92
C ILE A 150 22.10 25.71 -19.31
N PRO A 151 22.93 26.39 -18.49
CA PRO A 151 22.59 27.72 -18.02
C PRO A 151 22.57 28.68 -19.21
N LEU A 152 21.41 29.30 -19.48
CA LEU A 152 21.34 30.43 -20.40
C LEU A 152 22.17 31.58 -19.81
N THR A 153 23.43 31.69 -20.22
CA THR A 153 24.22 32.89 -19.98
C THR A 153 23.70 34.00 -20.91
N SER A 154 23.12 35.04 -20.30
CA SER A 154 22.76 36.31 -20.94
C SER A 154 23.84 36.79 -21.90
N GLN A 155 23.49 36.94 -23.18
CA GLN A 155 24.22 37.84 -24.06
C GLN A 155 23.53 39.21 -24.04
N THR A 156 24.11 40.14 -23.29
CA THR A 156 23.88 41.58 -23.44
C THR A 156 24.43 42.02 -24.80
N HIS A 157 23.54 42.38 -25.72
CA HIS A 157 23.91 43.16 -26.90
C HIS A 157 23.81 44.65 -26.57
N THR A 158 24.97 45.30 -26.51
CA THR A 158 25.14 46.75 -26.58
C THR A 158 24.81 47.22 -28.00
N VAL A 159 23.97 48.24 -28.12
CA VAL A 159 23.99 49.20 -29.24
C VAL A 159 23.99 50.59 -28.64
#